data_AF-A0A2X0I862-F1
#
_entry.id   AF-A0A2X0I862-F1
#
_cell.length_a   1.000
_cell.length_b   1.000
_cell.length_c   1.000
_cell.angle_alpha   90.00
_cell.angle_beta   90.00
_cell.angle_gamma   90.00
#
_symmetry.space_group_name_H-M   'P 1'
#
loop_
_entity.id
_entity.type
_entity.pdbx_description
1 polymer ?
#
loop_
_entity_poly.entity_id
_entity_poly.type
_entity_poly.pdbx_seq_one_letter_code
_entity_poly.pdbx_strand_id
1 'polypeptide(L)'
;MWQGASASAVPAADRFDWFDQVVANALAPVALRPLDAAAFHAEGAVLDLGEAQISRFSYSPVGSRRTSGLIRKRDPEQYQLGLGVPRSRTVDLPTDGRWKPPVDS
;
A
#
# COMPACT_ATOMS: atom_id res chain seq x y z
N MET A 1 -7.99 -11.05 14.25
CA MET A 1 -6.78 -10.40 14.84
C MET A 1 -5.96 -9.83 13.68
N TRP A 2 -5.36 -8.65 13.84
CA TRP A 2 -4.49 -8.09 12.80
C TRP A 2 -3.19 -8.87 12.70
N GLN A 3 -2.79 -9.22 11.48
CA GLN A 3 -1.49 -9.80 11.17
C GLN A 3 -0.69 -8.81 10.34
N GLY A 4 0.38 -8.27 10.92
CA GLY A 4 1.20 -7.19 10.34
C GLY A 4 2.59 -7.66 9.96
N ALA A 5 3.17 -7.03 8.94
CA ALA A 5 4.55 -7.22 8.54
C ALA A 5 5.12 -5.94 7.92
N SER A 6 6.44 -5.78 8.02
CA SER A 6 7.16 -4.57 7.58
C SER A 6 8.36 -4.94 6.70
N ALA A 7 8.58 -4.17 5.64
CA ALA A 7 9.75 -4.29 4.77
C ALA A 7 11.06 -4.00 5.52
N SER A 8 11.02 -3.30 6.66
CA SER A 8 12.22 -3.12 7.49
C SER A 8 12.77 -4.43 8.07
N ALA A 9 11.97 -5.49 8.12
CA ALA A 9 12.37 -6.80 8.59
C ALA A 9 13.10 -7.65 7.53
N VAL A 10 13.21 -7.18 6.29
CA VAL A 10 13.94 -7.85 5.20
C VAL A 10 15.12 -6.99 4.69
N PRO A 11 16.17 -7.60 4.11
CA PRO A 11 17.27 -6.85 3.52
C PRO A 11 16.81 -5.83 2.48
N ALA A 12 17.51 -4.71 2.36
CA ALA A 12 17.10 -3.60 1.51
C ALA A 12 16.82 -4.00 0.05
N ALA A 13 17.63 -4.92 -0.50
CA ALA A 13 17.46 -5.43 -1.86
C ALA A 13 16.15 -6.21 -2.07
N ASP A 14 15.62 -6.84 -1.02
CA ASP A 14 14.48 -7.75 -1.11
C ASP A 14 13.15 -7.07 -0.71
N ARG A 15 13.20 -5.81 -0.27
CA ARG A 15 12.04 -5.09 0.29
C ARG A 15 10.88 -4.94 -0.69
N PHE A 16 11.20 -4.62 -1.94
CA PHE A 16 10.19 -4.44 -2.98
C PHE A 16 9.58 -5.78 -3.38
N ASP A 17 10.41 -6.81 -3.60
CA ASP A 17 9.95 -8.14 -3.98
C ASP A 17 9.09 -8.79 -2.88
N TRP A 18 9.47 -8.59 -1.62
CA TRP A 18 8.66 -8.97 -0.47
C TRP A 18 7.29 -8.26 -0.49
N PHE A 19 7.28 -6.95 -0.74
CA PHE A 19 6.03 -6.18 -0.78
C PHE A 19 5.12 -6.59 -1.94
N ASP A 20 5.68 -6.87 -3.12
CA ASP A 20 4.93 -7.37 -4.29
C ASP A 20 4.21 -8.68 -3.97
N GLN A 21 4.90 -9.60 -3.27
CA GLN A 21 4.30 -10.85 -2.80
C GLN A 21 3.18 -10.63 -1.79
N VAL A 22 3.38 -9.74 -0.82
CA VAL A 22 2.35 -9.40 0.19
C VAL A 22 1.11 -8.82 -0.49
N VAL A 23 1.28 -7.89 -1.43
CA VAL A 23 0.17 -7.27 -2.17
C VAL A 23 -0.54 -8.27 -3.08
N ALA A 24 0.20 -9.11 -3.81
CA ALA A 24 -0.38 -10.12 -4.69
C ALA A 24 -1.23 -11.16 -3.93
N ASN A 25 -0.82 -11.50 -2.70
CA ASN A 25 -1.55 -12.43 -1.84
C ASN A 25 -2.84 -11.82 -1.27
N ALA A 26 -2.74 -10.58 -0.76
CA ALA A 26 -3.82 -9.90 -0.04
C ALA A 26 -4.87 -9.23 -0.93
N LEU A 27 -4.47 -8.78 -2.13
CA LEU A 27 -5.39 -8.18 -3.09
C LEU A 27 -5.59 -9.14 -4.26
N ALA A 28 -4.87 -8.90 -5.34
CA ALA A 28 -4.82 -9.70 -6.54
C ALA A 28 -3.49 -9.43 -7.25
N PRO A 29 -3.09 -10.27 -8.22
CA PRO A 29 -1.89 -10.05 -8.99
C PRO A 29 -1.93 -8.68 -9.67
N VAL A 30 -1.00 -7.82 -9.29
CA VAL A 30 -0.80 -6.46 -9.82
C VAL A 30 0.69 -6.33 -10.09
N ALA A 31 1.06 -5.77 -11.24
CA ALA A 31 2.46 -5.45 -11.48
C ALA A 31 2.78 -4.12 -10.80
N LEU A 32 3.54 -4.19 -9.71
CA LEU A 32 4.05 -3.02 -9.03
C LEU A 32 5.43 -2.64 -9.59
N ARG A 33 5.76 -1.36 -9.54
CA ARG A 33 7.11 -0.85 -9.80
C ARG A 33 7.44 0.25 -8.79
N PRO A 34 8.54 0.14 -8.02
CA PRO A 34 8.93 1.20 -7.11
C PRO A 34 9.50 2.37 -7.90
N LEU A 35 9.26 3.60 -7.43
CA LEU A 35 9.94 4.78 -7.99
C LEU A 35 11.40 4.83 -7.55
N ASP A 36 11.69 4.40 -6.32
CA ASP A 36 13.03 4.22 -5.76
C ASP A 36 13.04 2.92 -4.95
N ALA A 37 13.75 1.91 -5.46
CA ALA A 37 13.86 0.62 -4.80
C ALA A 37 14.80 0.66 -3.57
N ALA A 38 15.82 1.53 -3.59
CA ALA A 38 16.82 1.60 -2.53
C ALA A 38 16.26 2.27 -1.27
N ALA A 39 15.40 3.29 -1.44
CA ALA A 39 14.70 3.96 -0.34
C ALA A 39 13.30 3.39 -0.08
N PHE A 40 12.98 2.20 -0.60
CA PHE A 40 11.64 1.65 -0.50
C PHE A 40 11.27 1.28 0.94
N HIS A 41 10.14 1.80 1.38
CA HIS A 41 9.54 1.50 2.68
C HIS A 41 8.12 0.99 2.45
N ALA A 42 7.75 -0.09 3.14
CA ALA A 42 6.40 -0.62 3.12
C ALA A 42 6.03 -1.31 4.43
N GLU A 43 4.81 -1.08 4.89
CA GLU A 43 4.15 -1.82 5.96
C GLU A 43 2.84 -2.37 5.41
N GLY A 44 2.52 -3.61 5.78
CA GLY A 44 1.28 -4.28 5.42
C GLY A 44 0.64 -4.89 6.67
N ALA A 45 -0.67 -4.79 6.80
CA ALA A 45 -1.42 -5.51 7.79
C ALA A 45 -2.71 -6.04 7.19
N VAL A 46 -3.08 -7.26 7.58
CA VAL A 46 -4.29 -7.94 7.11
C VAL A 46 -5.15 -8.31 8.31
N LEU A 47 -6.46 -8.11 8.16
CA LEU A 47 -7.48 -8.61 9.06
C LEU A 47 -8.40 -9.51 8.24
N ASP A 48 -8.41 -10.79 8.60
CA ASP A 48 -9.34 -11.77 8.06
C ASP A 48 -10.68 -11.67 8.81
N LEU A 49 -11.77 -11.56 8.05
CA LEU A 49 -13.16 -11.54 8.52
C LEU A 49 -13.96 -12.74 7.98
N GLY A 50 -13.30 -13.77 7.44
CA GLY A 50 -13.92 -14.94 6.83
C GLY A 50 -14.18 -14.72 5.34
N GLU A 51 -15.38 -14.28 4.99
CA GLU A 51 -15.75 -14.04 3.57
C GLU A 51 -15.17 -12.74 3.00
N ALA A 52 -14.68 -11.85 3.87
CA ALA A 52 -14.04 -10.60 3.50
C ALA A 52 -12.67 -10.47 4.16
N GLN A 53 -11.78 -9.72 3.50
CA GLN A 53 -10.46 -9.38 4.02
C GLN A 53 -10.28 -7.87 4.00
N ILE A 54 -9.77 -7.32 5.10
CA ILE A 54 -9.33 -5.91 5.15
C ILE A 54 -7.82 -5.89 5.16
N SER A 55 -7.24 -5.16 4.20
CA SER A 55 -5.79 -5.02 4.06
C SER A 55 -5.41 -3.55 4.13
N ARG A 56 -4.47 -3.21 5.02
CA ARG A 56 -3.92 -1.86 5.18
C ARG A 56 -2.48 -1.86 4.72
N PHE A 57 -2.16 -0.96 3.78
CA PHE A 57 -0.81 -0.81 3.25
C PHE A 57 -0.33 0.63 3.39
N SER A 58 0.88 0.81 3.90
CA SER A 58 1.57 2.10 3.99
C SER A 58 2.92 1.96 3.29
N TYR A 59 3.06 2.50 2.08
CA TYR A 59 4.25 2.27 1.25
C TYR A 59 4.72 3.55 0.54
N SER A 60 6.00 3.58 0.18
CA SER A 60 6.59 4.61 -0.70
C SER A 60 5.90 4.60 -2.07
N PRO A 61 5.88 5.72 -2.82
CA PRO A 61 5.22 5.78 -4.12
C PRO A 61 5.62 4.63 -5.07
N VAL A 62 4.63 3.99 -5.68
CA VAL A 62 4.80 2.94 -6.70
C VAL A 62 3.92 3.20 -7.90
N GLY A 63 4.41 2.82 -9.08
CA GLY A 63 3.57 2.62 -10.24
C GLY A 63 2.84 1.28 -10.11
N SER A 64 1.53 1.28 -10.33
CA SER A 64 0.71 0.06 -10.31
C SER A 64 0.09 -0.17 -11.68
N ARG A 65 0.24 -1.37 -12.23
CA ARG A 65 -0.38 -1.76 -13.50
C ARG A 65 -0.96 -3.16 -13.41
N ARG A 66 -2.27 -3.27 -13.62
CA ARG A 66 -2.95 -4.57 -13.79
C ARG A 66 -3.10 -4.84 -15.29
N THR A 67 -2.42 -5.87 -15.80
CA THR A 67 -2.52 -6.26 -17.21
C THR A 67 -3.72 -7.18 -17.42
N SER A 68 -4.21 -7.30 -18.65
CA SER A 68 -5.31 -8.22 -18.99
C SER A 68 -5.03 -9.67 -18.59
N GLY A 69 -3.77 -10.12 -18.71
CA GLY A 69 -3.34 -11.44 -18.24
C GLY A 69 -3.38 -11.61 -16.72
N LEU A 70 -3.11 -10.54 -15.96
CA LEU A 70 -3.21 -10.55 -14.49
C LEU A 70 -4.68 -10.49 -14.02
N ILE A 71 -5.54 -9.76 -14.75
CA ILE A 71 -6.99 -9.72 -14.49
C ILE A 71 -7.61 -11.11 -14.66
N ARG A 72 -7.22 -11.87 -15.69
CA ARG A 72 -7.74 -13.22 -15.93
C ARG A 72 -7.19 -14.28 -14.96
N LYS A 73 -6.10 -14.00 -14.24
CA LYS A 73 -5.48 -14.93 -13.26
C LYS A 73 -6.17 -14.93 -11.89
N ARG A 74 -6.79 -13.82 -11.48
CA ARG A 74 -7.66 -13.72 -10.30
C ARG A 74 -8.88 -12.87 -10.65
N ASP A 75 -10.00 -13.58 -10.58
CA ASP A 75 -11.30 -13.47 -11.25
C ASP A 75 -12.18 -12.21 -11.04
N PRO A 76 -13.30 -12.09 -11.80
CA PRO A 76 -14.27 -11.00 -11.80
C PRO A 76 -15.30 -11.02 -10.65
N GLU A 77 -15.18 -11.93 -9.67
CA GLU A 77 -16.07 -11.96 -8.48
C GLU A 77 -15.48 -11.29 -7.24
N GLN A 78 -14.20 -10.90 -7.26
CA GLN A 78 -13.57 -10.15 -6.16
C GLN A 78 -13.78 -8.65 -6.32
N TYR A 79 -14.59 -8.06 -5.45
CA TYR A 79 -14.71 -6.61 -5.31
C TYR A 79 -13.62 -6.06 -4.40
N GLN A 80 -12.75 -5.23 -4.97
CA GLN A 80 -11.69 -4.53 -4.22
C GLN A 80 -12.05 -3.06 -4.06
N LEU A 81 -12.30 -2.63 -2.82
CA LEU A 81 -12.47 -1.23 -2.48
C LEU A 81 -11.16 -0.71 -1.87
N GLY A 82 -10.54 0.27 -2.52
CA GLY A 82 -9.34 0.94 -2.02
C GLY A 82 -9.66 2.36 -1.58
N LEU A 83 -9.27 2.71 -0.36
CA LEU A 83 -9.26 4.11 0.11
C LEU A 83 -7.82 4.58 0.22
N GLY A 84 -7.43 5.51 -0.65
CA GLY A 84 -6.18 6.23 -0.53
C GLY A 84 -6.32 7.35 0.49
N VAL A 85 -5.71 7.19 1.67
CA VAL A 85 -5.54 8.29 2.61
C VAL A 85 -4.11 8.80 2.52
N PRO A 86 -3.87 10.12 2.54
CA PRO A 86 -2.53 10.62 2.74
C PRO A 86 -2.02 10.03 4.05
N ARG A 87 -0.74 9.60 4.09
CA ARG A 87 -0.12 9.26 5.37
C ARG A 87 -0.32 10.49 6.26
N SER A 88 -0.95 10.33 7.43
CA SER A 88 -1.12 11.44 8.36
C SER A 88 0.24 12.08 8.59
N ARG A 89 0.48 13.23 7.96
CA ARG A 89 1.37 14.21 8.54
C ARG A 89 0.61 14.68 9.77
N THR A 90 1.24 14.61 10.94
CA THR A 90 0.82 15.49 12.03
C THR A 90 0.98 16.89 11.47
N VAL A 91 -0.13 17.45 10.96
CA VAL A 91 -0.21 18.87 10.73
C VAL A 91 -0.43 19.41 12.12
N ASP A 92 0.59 20.05 12.69
CA ASP A 92 0.37 20.94 13.82
C ASP A 92 -0.65 21.96 13.33
N LEU A 93 -1.92 21.75 13.66
CA LEU A 93 -2.95 22.73 13.42
C LEU A 93 -2.53 23.93 14.28
N PRO A 94 -2.24 25.09 13.67
CA PRO A 94 -2.05 26.28 14.48
C PRO A 94 -3.32 26.44 15.32
N THR A 95 -3.13 26.74 16.61
CA THR A 95 -4.19 26.90 17.61
C THR A 95 -5.20 27.99 17.25
N ASP A 96 -4.98 28.73 16.17
CA ASP A 96 -5.85 29.77 15.62
C ASP A 96 -6.89 29.26 14.58
N GLY A 97 -6.88 27.96 14.26
CA GLY A 97 -7.89 27.33 13.41
C GLY A 97 -7.88 27.75 11.93
N ARG A 98 -6.82 28.42 11.46
CA ARG A 98 -6.73 28.86 10.05
C ARG A 98 -5.88 27.91 9.21
N TRP A 99 -6.53 27.16 8.34
CA TRP A 99 -5.83 26.40 7.30
C TRP A 99 -5.18 27.36 6.29
N LYS A 100 -3.87 27.19 6.04
CA LYS A 100 -3.16 27.79 4.91
C LYS A 100 -2.72 26.68 3.95
N PRO A 101 -3.02 26.80 2.64
CA PRO A 101 -2.53 25.84 1.66
C PRO A 101 -0.99 25.86 1.61
N PRO A 102 -0.34 24.70 1.41
CA PRO A 102 1.09 24.66 1.13
C PRO A 102 1.37 25.36 -0.21
N VAL A 103 2.31 26.29 -0.19
CA VAL A 103 2.82 26.97 -1.40
C VAL A 103 3.94 26.10 -1.96
N ASP A 104 3.75 25.55 -3.15
CA ASP A 104 4.79 24.80 -3.86
C ASP A 104 5.85 25.80 -4.37
N SER A 105 7.14 25.46 -4.21
CA SER A 105 8.29 26.27 -4.67
C SER A 105 9.07 25.54 -5.75
#